data_AF-A0A0K8QTL7-F1
#
_entry.id   AF-A0A0K8QTL7-F1
#
_cell.length_a   1.000
_cell.length_b   1.000
_cell.length_c   1.000
_cell.angle_alpha   90.00
_cell.angle_beta   90.00
_cell.angle_gamma   90.00
#
_symmetry.space_group_name_H-M   'P 1'
#
loop_
_entity.id
_entity.type
_entity.pdbx_description
1 polymer ?
#
loop_
_entity_poly.entity_id
_entity_poly.type
_entity_poly.pdbx_seq_one_letter_code
_entity_poly.pdbx_strand_id
1 'polypeptide(L)'
;MEDFLYKYNKSRTIEEALKKSIGAAVKRNVLYEKSQLANRLQVRNIWKQELCMLFHDYNQNHWDEMRYEFEIESLKCVMNSSFPGLIDFRISHSQKSIGVFFKHLWCLGKIPTPPQCPVDRKILTYANAPSNERSWGFVDDLNSHRHKYSYIRNAAANEGFEVVPEWELCSFK
;
A
#
# COMPACT_ATOMS: atom_id res chain seq x y z
N MET A 1 -5.82 -14.81 8.45
CA MET A 1 -5.24 -14.73 7.08
C MET A 1 -6.14 -15.41 6.04
N GLU A 2 -6.65 -16.62 6.31
CA GLU A 2 -7.54 -17.33 5.38
C GLU A 2 -8.80 -16.54 4.97
N ASP A 3 -9.49 -15.91 5.92
CA ASP A 3 -10.66 -15.07 5.61
C ASP A 3 -10.32 -13.91 4.66
N PHE A 4 -9.14 -13.31 4.83
CA PHE A 4 -8.67 -12.24 3.96
C PHE A 4 -8.46 -12.74 2.53
N LEU A 5 -7.79 -13.88 2.36
CA LEU A 5 -7.59 -14.46 1.03
C LEU A 5 -8.91 -14.90 0.40
N TYR A 6 -9.79 -15.55 1.15
CA TYR A 6 -11.11 -15.96 0.64
C TYR A 6 -11.89 -14.77 0.07
N LYS A 7 -11.85 -13.62 0.76
CA LYS A 7 -12.59 -12.41 0.38
C LYS A 7 -11.89 -11.60 -0.73
N TYR A 8 -10.56 -11.47 -0.67
CA TYR A 8 -9.83 -10.51 -1.49
C TYR A 8 -8.86 -11.13 -2.49
N ASN A 9 -8.50 -12.40 -2.38
CA ASN A 9 -7.64 -13.11 -3.34
C ASN A 9 -7.99 -14.61 -3.37
N LYS A 10 -9.22 -14.91 -3.82
CA LYS A 10 -9.76 -16.28 -3.86
C LYS A 10 -8.93 -17.23 -4.74
N SER A 11 -8.31 -16.69 -5.80
CA SER A 11 -7.42 -17.44 -6.68
C SER A 11 -6.06 -17.74 -6.06
N ARG A 12 -5.71 -17.12 -4.93
CA ARG A 12 -4.43 -17.25 -4.23
C ARG A 12 -3.22 -17.00 -5.13
N THR A 13 -3.31 -16.01 -6.01
CA THR A 13 -2.24 -15.69 -6.98
C THR A 13 -1.59 -14.34 -6.70
N ILE A 14 -0.31 -14.23 -7.07
CA ILE A 14 0.41 -12.94 -7.07
C ILE A 14 -0.24 -11.97 -8.07
N GLU A 15 -0.73 -12.46 -9.20
CA GLU A 15 -1.40 -11.63 -10.20
C GLU A 15 -2.67 -10.95 -9.66
N GLU A 16 -3.49 -11.67 -8.89
CA GLU A 16 -4.65 -11.05 -8.25
C GLU A 16 -4.22 -10.07 -7.15
N ALA A 17 -3.14 -10.36 -6.40
CA ALA A 17 -2.57 -9.43 -5.43
C ALA A 17 -2.13 -8.11 -6.08
N LEU A 18 -1.42 -8.15 -7.21
CA LEU A 18 -1.02 -6.99 -8.01
C LEU A 18 -2.23 -6.18 -8.50
N LYS A 19 -3.26 -6.88 -8.99
CA LYS A 19 -4.50 -6.24 -9.45
C LYS A 19 -5.23 -5.54 -8.30
N LYS A 20 -5.32 -6.19 -7.13
CA LYS A 20 -5.96 -5.62 -5.94
C LYS A 20 -5.18 -4.42 -5.40
N SER A 21 -3.84 -4.49 -5.36
CA SER A 21 -3.01 -3.41 -4.83
C SER A 21 -3.12 -2.13 -5.65
N ILE A 22 -2.95 -2.22 -6.97
CA ILE A 22 -3.11 -1.09 -7.88
C ILE A 22 -4.55 -0.57 -7.85
N GLY A 23 -5.53 -1.48 -7.88
CA GLY A 23 -6.95 -1.11 -7.78
C GLY A 23 -7.28 -0.33 -6.51
N ALA A 24 -6.73 -0.76 -5.36
CA ALA A 24 -6.91 -0.09 -4.08
C ALA A 24 -6.23 1.29 -4.05
N ALA A 25 -5.05 1.42 -4.68
CA ALA A 25 -4.31 2.66 -4.76
C ALA A 25 -5.05 3.74 -5.58
N VAL A 26 -5.82 3.38 -6.61
CA VAL A 26 -6.48 4.35 -7.51
C VAL A 26 -7.99 4.54 -7.31
N LYS A 27 -8.70 3.62 -6.62
CA LYS A 27 -10.18 3.65 -6.53
C LYS A 27 -10.75 4.94 -5.92
N ARG A 28 -9.97 5.64 -5.09
CA ARG A 28 -10.35 6.88 -4.39
C ARG A 28 -9.19 7.88 -4.35
N ASN A 29 -8.25 7.72 -5.27
CA ASN A 29 -7.07 8.56 -5.40
C ASN A 29 -6.91 8.87 -6.88
N VAL A 30 -7.05 10.14 -7.24
CA VAL A 30 -6.99 10.57 -8.63
C VAL A 30 -5.53 10.46 -9.08
N LEU A 31 -5.29 9.58 -10.05
CA LEU A 31 -3.97 9.37 -10.66
C LEU A 31 -3.84 10.09 -12.01
N TYR A 32 -4.92 10.11 -12.79
CA TYR A 32 -4.94 10.64 -14.15
C TYR A 32 -5.83 11.87 -14.21
N GLU A 33 -5.33 12.96 -14.78
CA GLU A 33 -6.18 14.12 -15.11
C GLU A 33 -6.93 13.89 -16.43
N LYS A 34 -6.22 13.42 -17.47
CA LYS A 34 -6.76 13.00 -18.77
C LYS A 34 -5.88 11.89 -19.33
N SER A 35 -6.45 10.73 -19.63
CA SER A 35 -5.66 9.59 -20.15
C SER A 35 -6.50 8.69 -21.07
N GLN A 36 -5.92 8.24 -22.17
CA GLN A 36 -6.51 7.18 -22.99
C GLN A 36 -6.34 5.80 -22.35
N LEU A 37 -7.12 4.81 -22.80
CA LEU A 37 -7.06 3.45 -22.25
C LEU A 37 -5.68 2.80 -22.43
N ALA A 38 -5.02 3.01 -23.56
CA ALA A 38 -3.68 2.49 -23.84
C ALA A 38 -2.66 2.97 -22.79
N ASN A 39 -2.67 4.27 -22.48
CA ASN A 39 -1.81 4.86 -21.45
C ASN A 39 -2.03 4.20 -20.08
N ARG A 40 -3.28 3.92 -19.71
CA ARG A 40 -3.60 3.26 -18.43
C ARG A 40 -3.06 1.84 -18.35
N LEU A 41 -3.07 1.10 -19.46
CA LEU A 41 -2.49 -0.25 -19.50
C LEU A 41 -0.98 -0.20 -19.34
N GLN A 42 -0.30 0.72 -20.03
CA GLN A 42 1.14 0.89 -19.92
C GLN A 42 1.56 1.27 -18.50
N VAL A 43 0.88 2.26 -17.88
CA VAL A 43 1.14 2.66 -16.48
C VAL A 43 0.97 1.50 -15.53
N ARG A 44 -0.10 0.71 -15.67
CA ARG A 44 -0.32 -0.47 -14.82
C ARG A 44 0.73 -1.55 -15.01
N ASN A 45 1.21 -1.77 -16.24
CA ASN A 45 2.23 -2.79 -16.50
C ASN A 45 3.56 -2.42 -15.86
N ILE A 46 4.02 -1.17 -16.00
CA ILE A 46 5.23 -0.70 -15.32
C ILE A 46 5.06 -0.77 -13.81
N TRP A 47 3.93 -0.29 -13.27
CA TRP A 47 3.68 -0.36 -11.83
C TRP A 47 3.71 -1.80 -11.28
N LYS A 48 3.16 -2.77 -12.03
CA LYS A 48 3.28 -4.19 -11.65
C LYS A 48 4.72 -4.67 -11.64
N GLN A 49 5.52 -4.28 -12.63
CA GLN A 49 6.93 -4.64 -12.70
C GLN A 49 7.70 -4.10 -11.50
N GLU A 50 7.49 -2.82 -11.15
CA GLU A 50 8.08 -2.20 -9.96
C GLU A 50 7.70 -2.95 -8.68
N LEU A 51 6.40 -3.24 -8.47
CA LEU A 51 5.95 -4.00 -7.31
C LEU A 51 6.58 -5.40 -7.25
N CYS A 52 6.73 -6.07 -8.39
CA CYS A 52 7.43 -7.35 -8.46
C CYS A 52 8.91 -7.20 -8.09
N MET A 53 9.61 -6.16 -8.54
CA MET A 53 11.02 -5.92 -8.15
C MET A 53 11.14 -5.71 -6.65
N LEU A 54 10.26 -4.90 -6.04
CA LEU A 54 10.21 -4.70 -4.59
C LEU A 54 9.96 -6.01 -3.82
N PHE A 55 9.10 -6.89 -4.34
CA PHE A 55 8.89 -8.21 -3.74
C PHE A 55 10.14 -9.08 -3.76
N HIS A 56 10.89 -9.10 -4.88
CA HIS A 56 12.14 -9.87 -4.95
C HIS A 56 13.20 -9.30 -4.01
N ASP A 57 13.33 -7.97 -3.95
CA ASP A 57 14.26 -7.29 -3.04
C ASP A 57 13.93 -7.59 -1.57
N TYR A 58 12.66 -7.46 -1.16
CA TYR A 58 12.24 -7.74 0.22
C TYR A 58 12.47 -9.20 0.65
N ASN A 59 12.41 -10.14 -0.28
CA ASN A 59 12.68 -11.55 0.03
C ASN A 59 14.18 -11.85 0.18
N GLN A 60 15.04 -11.04 -0.43
CA GLN A 60 16.49 -11.20 -0.35
C GLN A 60 17.10 -10.38 0.79
N ASN A 61 16.46 -9.24 1.11
CA ASN A 61 16.97 -8.24 2.04
C ASN A 61 15.96 -8.01 3.16
N HIS A 62 16.43 -7.98 4.40
CA HIS A 62 15.59 -7.60 5.52
C HIS A 62 15.32 -6.09 5.47
N TRP A 63 14.07 -5.68 5.23
CA TRP A 63 13.70 -4.28 5.33
C TRP A 63 13.21 -3.95 6.74
N ASP A 64 13.76 -2.88 7.29
CA ASP A 64 13.15 -2.18 8.41
C ASP A 64 12.15 -1.12 7.90
N GLU A 65 11.59 -0.35 8.83
CA GLU A 65 10.64 0.71 8.49
C GLU A 65 11.28 1.83 7.66
N MET A 66 12.55 2.17 7.91
CA MET A 66 13.25 3.22 7.17
C MET A 66 13.44 2.82 5.70
N ARG A 67 13.88 1.58 5.44
CA ARG A 67 14.00 1.02 4.10
C ARG A 67 12.63 0.94 3.40
N TYR A 68 11.58 0.56 4.13
CA TYR A 68 10.22 0.53 3.58
C TYR A 68 9.74 1.91 3.12
N GLU A 69 9.97 2.96 3.93
CA GLU A 69 9.61 4.33 3.57
C GLU A 69 10.45 4.88 2.41
N PHE A 70 11.72 4.51 2.34
CA PHE A 70 12.56 4.83 1.18
C PHE A 70 11.96 4.24 -0.10
N GLU A 71 11.49 2.99 -0.07
CA GLU A 71 10.90 2.36 -1.25
C GLU A 71 9.52 2.93 -1.62
N ILE A 72 8.77 3.46 -0.64
CA ILE A 72 7.58 4.25 -0.92
C ILE A 72 7.94 5.50 -1.75
N GLU A 73 8.95 6.25 -1.35
CA GLU A 73 9.37 7.45 -2.05
C GLU A 73 9.98 7.12 -3.43
N SER A 74 10.82 6.09 -3.48
CA SER A 74 11.43 5.56 -4.71
C SER A 74 10.38 5.21 -5.76
N LEU A 75 9.36 4.43 -5.39
CA LEU A 75 8.28 4.07 -6.32
C LEU A 75 7.51 5.31 -6.83
N LYS A 76 7.28 6.32 -5.98
CA LYS A 76 6.72 7.61 -6.42
C LYS A 76 7.60 8.26 -7.49
N CYS A 77 8.91 8.33 -7.25
CA CYS A 77 9.87 8.93 -8.18
C CYS A 77 9.92 8.19 -9.51
N VAL A 78 10.03 6.86 -9.48
CA VAL A 78 10.09 6.01 -10.69
C VAL A 78 8.83 6.17 -11.53
N MET A 79 7.65 6.12 -10.91
CA MET A 79 6.39 6.22 -11.63
C MET A 79 6.20 7.58 -12.28
N ASN A 80 6.46 8.69 -11.58
CA ASN A 80 6.37 10.02 -12.18
C ASN A 80 7.41 10.25 -13.27
N SER A 81 8.63 9.71 -13.11
CA SER A 81 9.69 9.82 -14.12
C SER A 81 9.39 9.00 -15.37
N SER A 82 8.71 7.87 -15.22
CA SER A 82 8.31 7.00 -16.33
C SER A 82 7.15 7.59 -17.15
N PHE A 83 6.35 8.47 -16.54
CA PHE A 83 5.11 8.99 -17.12
C PHE A 83 4.94 10.51 -16.88
N PRO A 84 5.91 11.34 -17.27
CA PRO A 84 5.90 12.77 -16.98
C PRO A 84 4.68 13.44 -17.62
N GLY A 85 3.94 14.21 -16.81
CA GLY A 85 2.73 14.93 -17.25
C GLY A 85 1.52 14.05 -17.56
N LEU A 86 1.63 12.73 -17.48
CA LEU A 86 0.52 11.80 -17.68
C LEU A 86 -0.15 11.40 -16.37
N ILE A 87 0.63 11.28 -15.29
CA ILE A 87 0.14 10.89 -13.97
C ILE A 87 0.64 11.86 -12.90
N ASP A 88 -0.13 11.96 -11.82
CA ASP A 88 0.28 12.55 -10.55
C ASP A 88 0.39 11.44 -9.51
N PHE A 89 1.53 10.75 -9.52
CA PHE A 89 1.75 9.59 -8.66
C PHE A 89 2.26 10.03 -7.28
N ARG A 90 1.33 10.10 -6.33
CA ARG A 90 1.62 10.55 -4.96
C ARG A 90 2.14 9.46 -4.01
N ILE A 91 2.69 9.88 -2.86
CA ILE A 91 3.06 8.97 -1.73
C ILE A 91 1.88 8.07 -1.35
N SER A 92 0.67 8.62 -1.32
CA SER A 92 -0.56 7.85 -1.07
C SER A 92 -0.77 6.69 -2.03
N HIS A 93 -0.46 6.83 -3.32
CA HIS A 93 -0.52 5.73 -4.30
C HIS A 93 0.55 4.69 -3.99
N SER A 94 1.77 5.15 -3.76
CA SER A 94 2.92 4.29 -3.46
C SER A 94 2.67 3.42 -2.23
N GLN A 95 2.47 4.04 -1.07
CA GLN A 95 2.24 3.33 0.20
C GLN A 95 1.03 2.39 0.12
N LYS A 96 -0.04 2.80 -0.59
CA LYS A 96 -1.24 1.97 -0.68
C LYS A 96 -0.98 0.73 -1.52
N SER A 97 -0.28 0.89 -2.64
CA SER A 97 0.02 -0.22 -3.54
C SER A 97 1.02 -1.19 -2.91
N ILE A 98 2.12 -0.71 -2.33
CA ILE A 98 3.10 -1.55 -1.64
C ILE A 98 2.44 -2.25 -0.45
N GLY A 99 1.78 -1.51 0.43
CA GLY A 99 1.15 -2.06 1.64
C GLY A 99 0.09 -3.11 1.34
N VAL A 100 -0.79 -2.88 0.36
CA VAL A 100 -1.80 -3.89 -0.02
C VAL A 100 -1.15 -5.10 -0.68
N PHE A 101 -0.16 -4.89 -1.55
CA PHE A 101 0.54 -5.99 -2.21
C PHE A 101 1.27 -6.88 -1.19
N PHE A 102 2.03 -6.28 -0.29
CA PHE A 102 2.78 -7.00 0.74
C PHE A 102 1.85 -7.69 1.73
N LYS A 103 0.72 -7.06 2.12
CA LYS A 103 -0.33 -7.74 2.90
C LYS A 103 -0.82 -9.01 2.22
N HIS A 104 -1.09 -8.97 0.92
CA HIS A 104 -1.48 -10.16 0.17
C HIS A 104 -0.38 -11.22 0.15
N LEU A 105 0.86 -10.83 -0.13
CA LEU A 105 1.99 -11.77 -0.17
C LEU A 105 2.25 -12.41 1.19
N TRP A 106 2.14 -11.67 2.28
CA TRP A 106 2.29 -12.18 3.64
C TRP A 106 1.17 -13.18 3.97
N CYS A 107 -0.09 -12.83 3.68
CA CYS A 107 -1.22 -13.76 3.83
C CYS A 107 -1.08 -15.02 2.95
N LEU A 108 -0.38 -14.94 1.81
CA LEU A 108 -0.05 -16.08 0.94
C LEU A 108 1.17 -16.89 1.41
N GLY A 109 1.85 -16.47 2.49
CA GLY A 109 3.08 -17.08 2.98
C GLY A 109 4.28 -16.90 2.05
N LYS A 110 4.30 -15.83 1.24
CA LYS A 110 5.36 -15.54 0.25
C LYS A 110 6.45 -14.58 0.75
N ILE A 111 6.14 -13.83 1.80
CA ILE A 111 7.06 -12.90 2.47
C ILE A 111 6.85 -12.99 3.98
N PRO A 112 7.85 -12.63 4.80
CA PRO A 112 7.62 -12.40 6.23
C PRO A 112 6.69 -11.19 6.46
N THR A 113 6.28 -11.00 7.71
CA THR A 113 5.45 -9.86 8.12
C THR A 113 6.03 -8.54 7.59
N PRO A 114 5.24 -7.69 6.92
CA PRO A 114 5.75 -6.44 6.35
C PRO A 114 6.06 -5.39 7.45
N PRO A 115 6.96 -4.42 7.22
CA PRO A 115 7.30 -3.40 8.22
C PRO A 115 6.12 -2.47 8.58
N GLN A 116 5.29 -2.14 7.59
CA GLN A 116 4.07 -1.34 7.78
C GLN A 116 2.85 -2.02 7.15
N CYS A 117 1.67 -1.67 7.65
CA CYS A 117 0.39 -2.01 7.04
C CYS A 117 -0.10 -0.86 6.12
N PRO A 118 -0.97 -1.13 5.12
CA PRO A 118 -1.44 -0.08 4.24
C PRO A 118 -2.30 0.96 4.98
N VAL A 119 -2.00 2.25 4.79
CA VAL A 119 -2.80 3.37 5.34
C VAL A 119 -3.98 3.65 4.42
N ASP A 120 -5.20 3.56 4.95
CA ASP A 120 -6.41 3.98 4.25
C ASP A 120 -7.49 4.50 5.20
N ARG A 121 -8.57 5.03 4.62
CA ARG A 121 -9.69 5.60 5.37
C ARG A 121 -10.31 4.62 6.36
N LYS A 122 -10.47 3.36 5.97
CA LYS A 122 -11.14 2.34 6.78
C LYS A 122 -10.27 2.01 8.00
N ILE A 123 -8.98 1.77 7.80
CA ILE A 123 -8.09 1.48 8.93
C ILE A 123 -7.88 2.70 9.82
N LEU A 124 -7.80 3.91 9.27
CA LEU A 124 -7.78 5.15 10.06
C LEU A 124 -9.08 5.36 10.85
N THR A 125 -10.21 4.87 10.32
CA THR A 125 -11.48 4.89 11.06
C THR A 125 -11.44 3.93 12.24
N TYR A 126 -10.91 2.71 12.06
CA TYR A 126 -10.74 1.76 13.17
C TYR A 126 -9.71 2.23 14.20
N ALA A 127 -8.67 2.92 13.76
CA ALA A 127 -7.70 3.57 14.63
C ALA A 127 -8.27 4.79 15.39
N ASN A 128 -9.57 5.10 15.25
CA ASN A 128 -10.23 6.27 15.82
C ASN A 128 -9.54 7.61 15.46
N ALA A 129 -8.88 7.69 14.30
CA ALA A 129 -8.28 8.94 13.84
C ALA A 129 -9.37 10.02 13.67
N PRO A 130 -9.03 11.31 13.92
CA PRO A 130 -9.94 12.42 13.67
C PRO A 130 -10.51 12.41 12.24
N SER A 131 -11.75 12.87 12.06
CA SER A 131 -12.43 12.77 10.76
C SER A 131 -11.69 13.47 9.62
N ASN A 132 -11.08 14.63 9.89
CA ASN A 132 -10.21 15.36 8.97
C ASN A 132 -8.94 14.58 8.60
N GLU A 133 -8.43 13.75 9.51
CA GLU A 133 -7.24 12.94 9.30
C GLU A 133 -7.48 11.65 8.50
N ARG A 134 -8.73 11.21 8.34
CA ARG A 134 -9.07 9.99 7.57
C ARG A 134 -8.94 10.15 6.05
N SER A 135 -8.68 11.37 5.59
CA SER A 135 -8.35 11.64 4.19
C SER A 135 -6.89 11.26 3.91
N TRP A 136 -6.69 10.20 3.12
CA TRP A 136 -5.35 9.65 2.84
C TRP A 136 -4.91 9.86 1.38
N GLY A 137 -5.84 9.95 0.42
CA GLY A 137 -5.53 10.01 -1.01
C GLY A 137 -4.84 11.29 -1.48
N PHE A 138 -4.81 12.33 -0.66
CA PHE A 138 -4.12 13.59 -0.97
C PHE A 138 -2.69 13.64 -0.39
N VAL A 139 -2.29 12.65 0.40
CA VAL A 139 -0.95 12.61 1.01
C VAL A 139 0.09 12.44 -0.09
N ASP A 140 1.07 13.33 -0.09
CA ASP A 140 2.16 13.34 -1.06
C ASP A 140 3.58 13.50 -0.46
N ASP A 141 3.69 13.47 0.86
CA ASP A 141 4.98 13.49 1.57
C ASP A 141 5.02 12.44 2.69
N LEU A 142 6.23 12.00 3.05
CA LEU A 142 6.44 10.97 4.07
C LEU A 142 6.08 11.43 5.48
N ASN A 143 6.18 12.72 5.80
CA ASN A 143 5.85 13.21 7.14
C ASN A 143 4.35 13.14 7.40
N SER A 144 3.54 13.54 6.41
CA SER A 144 2.09 13.37 6.41
C SER A 144 1.68 11.90 6.46
N HIS A 145 2.39 11.01 5.74
CA HIS A 145 2.18 9.57 5.82
C HIS A 145 2.47 9.03 7.23
N ARG A 146 3.65 9.35 7.80
CA ARG A 146 4.05 8.98 9.17
C ARG A 146 3.05 9.46 10.21
N HIS A 147 2.60 10.70 10.09
CA HIS A 147 1.58 11.26 10.99
C HIS A 147 0.31 10.39 10.98
N LYS A 148 -0.18 10.01 9.80
CA LYS A 148 -1.35 9.14 9.68
C LYS A 148 -1.08 7.72 10.19
N TYR A 149 0.09 7.17 9.91
CA TYR A 149 0.50 5.86 10.39
C TYR A 149 0.61 5.81 11.92
N SER A 150 0.94 6.93 12.57
CA SER A 150 1.00 7.02 14.04
C SER A 150 -0.34 6.71 14.72
N TYR A 151 -1.48 7.10 14.12
CA TYR A 151 -2.80 6.73 14.65
C TYR A 151 -2.98 5.21 14.68
N ILE A 152 -2.56 4.53 13.61
CA ILE A 152 -2.65 3.07 13.46
C ILE A 152 -1.72 2.39 14.47
N ARG A 153 -0.48 2.85 14.60
CA ARG A 153 0.47 2.33 15.59
C ARG A 153 -0.06 2.47 17.02
N ASN A 154 -0.60 3.65 17.36
CA ASN A 154 -1.15 3.90 18.69
C ASN A 154 -2.38 3.03 18.98
N ALA A 155 -3.26 2.82 17.98
CA ALA A 155 -4.40 1.94 18.12
C ALA A 155 -3.97 0.48 18.36
N ALA A 156 -3.01 -0.02 17.57
CA ALA A 156 -2.45 -1.35 17.76
C ALA A 156 -1.84 -1.53 19.15
N ALA A 157 -1.03 -0.57 19.61
CA ALA A 157 -0.41 -0.61 20.93
C ALA A 157 -1.45 -0.58 22.08
N ASN A 158 -2.49 0.27 21.96
CA ASN A 158 -3.56 0.35 22.95
C ASN A 158 -4.38 -0.95 23.06
N GLU A 159 -4.42 -1.74 21.98
CA GLU A 159 -5.06 -3.06 21.95
C GLU A 159 -4.08 -4.21 22.27
N GLY A 160 -2.83 -3.89 22.63
CA GLY A 160 -1.83 -4.88 23.05
C GLY A 160 -1.16 -5.63 21.91
N PHE A 161 -1.23 -5.13 20.67
CA PHE A 161 -0.52 -5.72 19.53
C PHE A 161 0.91 -5.19 19.45
N GLU A 162 1.88 -6.10 19.45
CA GLU A 162 3.29 -5.79 19.19
C GLU A 162 3.57 -5.57 17.69
N VAL A 163 2.76 -6.19 16.83
CA VAL A 163 2.94 -6.21 15.37
C VAL A 163 1.76 -5.48 14.70
N VAL A 164 1.99 -4.25 14.25
CA VAL A 164 0.95 -3.38 13.67
C VAL A 164 0.21 -4.02 12.47
N PRO A 165 0.88 -4.71 11.52
CA PRO A 165 0.17 -5.44 10.46
C PRO A 165 -0.79 -6.54 10.93
N GLU A 166 -0.54 -7.18 12.08
CA GLU A 166 -1.47 -8.17 12.65
C GLU A 166 -2.73 -7.49 13.18
N TRP A 167 -2.56 -6.37 13.89
CA TRP A 167 -3.69 -5.54 14.32
C TRP A 167 -4.54 -5.11 13.12
N GLU A 168 -3.90 -4.65 12.04
CA GLU A 168 -4.60 -4.25 10.82
C GLU A 168 -5.39 -5.41 10.22
N LEU A 169 -4.82 -6.62 10.15
CA LEU A 169 -5.53 -7.79 9.65
C LEU A 169 -6.76 -8.17 10.50
N CYS A 170 -6.64 -8.11 11.83
CA CYS A 170 -7.73 -8.41 12.77
C CYS A 170 -8.85 -7.37 12.72
N SER A 171 -8.47 -6.09 12.60
CA SER A 171 -9.39 -4.95 12.53
C SER A 171 -10.07 -4.85 11.17
N PHE A 172 -9.39 -5.25 10.09
CA PHE A 172 -9.88 -5.17 8.72
C PHE A 172 -10.85 -6.32 8.39
N LYS A 173 -12.10 -6.21 8.84
CA LYS A 173 -13.20 -7.15 8.56
C LYS A 173 -13.99 -6.78 7.29
#